data_AF-A3IP70-F1
#
_entry.id   AF-A3IP70-F1
#
_cell.length_a   1.000
_cell.length_b   1.000
_cell.length_c   1.000
_cell.angle_alpha   90.00
_cell.angle_beta   90.00
_cell.angle_gamma   90.00
#
_symmetry.space_group_name_H-M   'P 1'
#
loop_
_entity.id
_entity.type
_entity.pdbx_description
1 polymer ?
#
loop_
_entity_poly.entity_id
_entity_poly.type
_entity_poly.pdbx_seq_one_letter_code
_entity_poly.pdbx_strand_id
1 'polypeptide(L)' 'MASTIYKWSIDEWHELVNSGVLEGKPVELLEGDIIEMSPEGIEHSYTNQNIAILINLSAII' A
#
# COMPACT_ATOMS: atom_id res chain seq x y z
N MET A 1 -3.46 -15.79 29.33
CA MET A 1 -2.59 -16.27 28.23
C MET A 1 -2.15 -15.06 27.44
N ALA A 2 -0.85 -14.83 27.27
CA ALA A 2 -0.36 -13.73 26.44
C ALA A 2 -0.26 -14.22 24.99
N SER A 3 -0.94 -13.54 24.06
CA SER A 3 -0.79 -13.79 22.63
C SER A 3 0.26 -12.82 22.09
N THR A 4 1.35 -13.34 21.55
CA THR A 4 2.35 -12.55 20.83
C THR A 4 1.91 -12.39 19.38
N ILE A 5 1.94 -11.17 18.86
CA ILE A 5 1.67 -10.90 17.44
C ILE A 5 2.94 -11.23 16.65
N TYR A 6 2.76 -12.02 15.60
CA TYR A 6 3.83 -12.33 14.67
C TYR A 6 4.15 -11.10 13.80
N LYS A 7 5.44 -10.82 13.58
CA LYS A 7 5.93 -9.72 12.75
C LYS A 7 6.42 -10.26 11.42
N TRP A 8 5.82 -9.79 10.33
CA TRP A 8 6.13 -10.20 8.97
C TRP A 8 7.42 -9.56 8.45
N SER A 9 8.20 -10.34 7.72
CA SER A 9 9.30 -9.82 6.91
C SER A 9 8.80 -9.25 5.58
N ILE A 10 9.66 -8.48 4.90
CA ILE A 10 9.39 -7.92 3.58
C ILE A 10 9.24 -9.04 2.52
N ASP A 11 10.02 -10.11 2.64
CA ASP A 11 9.97 -11.22 1.68
C ASP A 11 8.63 -11.97 1.79
N GLU A 12 8.19 -12.29 3.01
CA GLU A 12 6.90 -12.95 3.25
C GLU A 12 5.73 -12.07 2.83
N TRP A 13 5.85 -10.74 3.01
CA TRP A 13 4.88 -9.79 2.48
C TRP A 13 4.74 -9.90 0.95
N HIS A 14 5.85 -9.95 0.21
CA HIS A 14 5.78 -10.13 -1.24
C HIS A 14 5.17 -11.48 -1.64
N GLU A 15 5.49 -12.57 -0.92
CA GLU A 15 4.86 -13.86 -1.16
C GLU A 15 3.34 -13.82 -0.93
N LEU A 16 2.89 -13.17 0.15
CA LEU A 16 1.48 -12.93 0.46
C LEU A 16 0.77 -12.15 -0.63
N VAL A 17 1.36 -11.04 -1.09
CA VAL A 17 0.81 -10.22 -2.17
C VAL A 17 0.71 -11.04 -3.46
N ASN A 18 1.78 -11.75 -3.84
CA ASN A 18 1.82 -12.57 -5.05
C ASN A 18 0.86 -13.76 -5.02
N SER A 19 0.53 -14.27 -3.83
CA SER A 19 -0.44 -15.34 -3.65
C SER A 19 -1.90 -14.93 -3.91
N GLY A 20 -2.19 -13.63 -3.95
CA GLY A 20 -3.56 -13.10 -4.09
C GLY A 20 -4.38 -13.08 -2.80
N VAL A 21 -3.85 -13.54 -1.66
CA VAL A 21 -4.56 -13.57 -0.37
C VAL A 21 -5.03 -12.18 0.10
N LEU A 22 -4.32 -11.15 -0.34
CA LEU A 22 -4.60 -9.75 -0.01
C LEU A 22 -5.33 -9.00 -1.14
N GLU A 23 -5.75 -9.70 -2.21
CA GLU A 23 -6.44 -9.06 -3.33
C GLU A 23 -7.73 -8.35 -2.88
N GLY A 24 -7.90 -7.10 -3.33
CA GLY A 24 -9.05 -6.26 -2.97
C GLY A 24 -9.04 -5.71 -1.54
N LYS A 25 -8.02 -5.99 -0.73
CA LYS A 25 -7.88 -5.43 0.63
C LYS A 25 -6.94 -4.22 0.59
N PRO A 26 -7.39 -3.03 1.02
CA PRO A 26 -6.52 -1.86 1.11
C PRO A 26 -5.66 -1.98 2.37
N VAL A 27 -4.56 -2.75 2.30
CA VAL A 27 -3.66 -2.99 3.42
C VAL A 27 -2.22 -2.66 3.07
N GLU A 28 -1.43 -2.33 4.08
CA GLU A 28 0.00 -2.02 3.97
C GLU A 28 0.82 -2.68 5.07
N LEU A 29 2.10 -2.94 4.80
CA LEU A 29 3.05 -3.47 5.77
C LEU A 29 3.80 -2.32 6.46
N LEU A 30 3.55 -2.10 7.75
CA LEU A 30 4.30 -1.15 8.59
C LEU A 30 4.91 -1.85 9.79
N GLU A 31 6.22 -1.74 9.96
CA GLU A 31 6.95 -2.29 11.13
C GLU A 31 6.65 -3.79 11.40
N GLY A 32 6.43 -4.56 10.34
CA GLY A 32 6.08 -5.98 10.40
C GLY A 32 4.61 -6.29 10.69
N ASP A 33 3.74 -5.28 10.80
CA ASP A 33 2.29 -5.44 10.91
C ASP A 33 1.62 -5.19 9.57
N ILE A 34 0.63 -6.01 9.23
CA ILE A 34 -0.28 -5.75 8.11
C ILE A 34 -1.46 -4.96 8.66
N ILE A 35 -1.58 -3.70 8.27
CA ILE A 35 -2.62 -2.79 8.75
C ILE A 35 -3.52 -2.33 7.61
N GLU A 36 -4.74 -1.93 7.94
CA GLU A 36 -5.65 -1.30 6.97
C GLU A 36 -5.14 0.11 6.61
N MET A 37 -5.03 0.37 5.32
CA MET A 37 -4.66 1.68 4.80
C MET A 37 -5.78 2.67 5.08
N SER A 38 -5.43 3.86 5.56
CA SER A 38 -6.41 4.93 5.75
C SER A 38 -7.03 5.33 4.41
N PRO A 39 -8.34 5.61 4.34
CA PRO A 39 -8.97 6.06 3.10
C PRO A 39 -8.32 7.37 2.64
N GLU A 40 -7.83 7.41 1.39
CA GLU A 40 -7.34 8.65 0.79
C GLU A 40 -8.49 9.65 0.68
N GLY A 41 -8.42 10.75 1.44
CA GLY A 41 -9.40 11.83 1.33
C GLY A 41 -9.35 12.51 -0.05
N ILE A 42 -10.40 13.28 -0.39
CA ILE A 42 -10.51 13.97 -1.69
C ILE A 42 -9.26 14.80 -2.02
N GLU A 43 -8.69 15.50 -1.04
CA GLU A 43 -7.47 16.31 -1.15
C GLU A 43 -6.24 15.48 -1.58
N HIS A 44 -6.10 14.26 -1.06
CA HIS A 44 -5.02 13.33 -1.41
C HIS A 44 -5.19 12.79 -2.84
N SER A 45 -6.42 12.43 -3.22
CA SER A 45 -6.72 11.94 -4.57
C SER A 45 -6.44 12.99 -5.65
N TYR A 46 -6.78 14.27 -5.40
CA TYR A 46 -6.59 15.36 -6.35
C TYR A 46 -5.10 15.68 -6.54
N THR A 47 -4.32 15.72 -5.46
CA THR A 47 -2.88 16.00 -5.55
C THR A 47 -2.14 14.86 -6.26
N ASN A 48 -2.44 13.60 -5.93
CA ASN A 48 -1.82 12.44 -6.58
C ASN A 48 -2.16 12.36 -8.07
N GLN A 49 -3.42 12.60 -8.46
CA GLN A 49 -3.83 12.60 -9.88
C GLN A 49 -3.14 13.72 -10.67
N ASN A 50 -3.10 14.94 -10.13
CA ASN A 50 -2.47 16.07 -10.84
C ASN A 50 -0.95 15.87 -11.01
N ILE A 51 -0.26 15.34 -9.99
CA ILE A 51 1.18 15.05 -10.10
C ILE A 51 1.43 13.91 -11.09
N ALA A 52 0.64 12.85 -11.07
CA ALA A 52 0.76 11.76 -12.05
C ALA A 52 0.58 12.27 -13.50
N ILE A 53 -0.39 13.16 -13.73
CA ILE A 53 -0.62 13.81 -15.03
C ILE A 53 0.58 14.66 -15.45
N LEU A 54 1.14 15.47 -14.55
CA LEU A 54 2.29 16.33 -14.83
C LEU A 54 3.55 15.52 -15.18
N ILE A 55 3.82 14.44 -14.45
CA ILE A 55 4.95 13.54 -14.75
C ILE A 55 4.76 12.91 -16.13
N ASN A 56 3.55 12.46 -16.47
CA ASN A 56 3.28 11.80 -17.75
C ASN A 56 3.29 12.76 -18.96
N LEU A 57 3.03 14.06 -18.75
CA LEU A 57 3.12 15.10 -19.79
C LEU A 57 4.56 15.59 -20.03
N SER A 58 5.43 15.55 -19.02
CA SER A 58 6.86 15.89 -19.18
C SER A 58 7.67 14.88 -19.98
N ALA A 59 7.11 13.70 -20.28
CA ALA A 59 7.76 12.66 -21.08
C ALA A 59 7.57 12.85 -22.62
N ILE A 60 6.91 13.92 -23.07
CA ILE A 60 6.60 14.20 -24.50
C ILE A 60 7.29 15.48 -25.01
N ILE A 61 8.26 16.05 -24.28
CA ILE A 61 9.11 17.16 -24.75
C ILE A 61 10.58 16.73 -24.62
#